data_AF-A0A9D1EZF3-F1
#
_entry.id   AF-A0A9D1EZF3-F1
#
_cell.length_a   1.000
_cell.length_b   1.000
_cell.length_c   1.000
_cell.angle_alpha   90.00
_cell.angle_beta   90.00
_cell.angle_gamma   90.00
#
_symmetry.space_group_name_H-M   'P 1'
#
loop_
_entity.id
_entity.type
_entity.pdbx_description
1 polymer ?
#
loop_
_entity_poly.entity_id
_entity_poly.type
_entity_poly.pdbx_seq_one_letter_code
_entity_poly.pdbx_strand_id
1 'polypeptide(L)' 'MEQNRYSYIKKIGRNTYSVIVRQSENATERVDSKVKRLLLNDLMNL' A
#
# COMPACT_ATOMS: atom_id res chain seq x y z
N MET A 1 17.51 1.88 -11.28
CA MET A 1 17.45 1.37 -9.89
C MET A 1 16.11 0.69 -9.72
N GLU A 2 16.06 -0.45 -9.05
CA GLU A 2 14.81 -1.19 -8.85
C GLU A 2 13.95 -0.41 -7.83
N GLN A 3 12.86 0.21 -8.30
CA GLN A 3 11.94 0.93 -7.39
C GLN A 3 11.23 -0.09 -6.51
N ASN A 4 11.39 0.04 -5.19
CA ASN A 4 10.71 -0.82 -4.22
C ASN A 4 9.19 -0.71 -4.41
N ARG A 5 8.58 -1.82 -4.83
CA ARG A 5 7.16 -1.90 -5.16
C ARG A 5 6.48 -2.90 -4.23
N TYR A 6 5.41 -2.44 -3.58
CA TYR A 6 4.65 -3.21 -2.61
C TYR A 6 3.24 -3.42 -3.16
N SER A 7 2.82 -4.67 -3.30
CA SER A 7 1.46 -5.02 -3.71
C SER A 7 0.66 -5.52 -2.51
N TYR A 8 -0.56 -5.02 -2.38
CA TYR A 8 -1.54 -5.51 -1.43
C TYR A 8 -2.81 -5.88 -2.18
N ILE A 9 -3.23 -7.14 -2.06
CA ILE A 9 -4.46 -7.64 -2.69
C ILE A 9 -5.37 -8.14 -1.57
N LYS A 10 -6.61 -7.67 -1.55
CA LYS A 10 -7.61 -8.08 -0.56
C LYS A 10 -8.96 -8.31 -1.22
N LYS A 11 -9.57 -9.45 -0.90
CA LYS A 11 -10.96 -9.74 -1.25
C LYS A 11 -11.89 -9.18 -0.17
N ILE A 12 -12.92 -8.43 -0.57
CA ILE A 12 -13.98 -7.93 0.31
C ILE A 12 -15.31 -8.34 -0.31
N GLY A 13 -16.00 -9.28 0.34
CA GLY A 13 -17.21 -9.89 -0.22
C GLY A 13 -16.92 -10.60 -1.55
N ARG A 14 -17.61 -10.20 -2.61
CA ARG A 14 -17.41 -10.73 -3.98
C ARG A 14 -16.34 -9.99 -4.77
N ASN A 15 -15.88 -8.83 -4.29
CA ASN A 15 -14.95 -7.97 -5.02
C ASN A 15 -13.52 -8.20 -4.56
N THR A 16 -12.57 -8.02 -5.48
CA THR A 16 -11.13 -8.06 -5.20
C THR A 16 -10.55 -6.68 -5.44
N TYR A 17 -9.86 -6.16 -4.43
CA TYR A 17 -9.18 -4.88 -4.46
C TYR A 17 -7.67 -5.12 -4.50
N SER A 18 -6.98 -4.39 -5.36
CA SER A 18 -5.52 -4.39 -5.42
C SER A 18 -5.01 -2.97 -5.25
N VAL A 19 -3.96 -2.83 -4.44
CA VAL A 19 -3.24 -1.59 -4.23
C VAL A 19 -1.78 -1.84 -4.53
N ILE A 20 -1.20 -0.96 -5.33
CA ILE A 20 0.24 -0.97 -5.64
C ILE A 20 0.82 0.32 -5.08
N VAL A 21 1.75 0.19 -4.14
CA VAL A 21 2.51 1.32 -3.60
C VAL A 21 3.92 1.28 -4.15
N ARG A 22 4.33 2.39 -4.74
CA ARG A 22 5.70 2.61 -5.22
C ARG A 22 6.38 3.55 -4.24
N GLN A 23 7.52 3.13 -3.73
CA GLN A 23 8.34 4.00 -2.91
C GLN A 23 8.96 5.08 -3.80
N SER A 24 8.89 6.35 -3.36
CA SER A 24 9.62 7.44 -4.02
C SER A 24 11.12 7.20 -3.91
N GLU A 25 11.88 7.59 -4.93
CA GLU A 25 13.33 7.41 -4.97
C GLU A 25 14.07 8.09 -3.82
N ASN A 26 13.46 9.14 -3.23
CA ASN A 26 14.02 9.90 -2.11
C ASN A 26 13.51 9.42 -0.74
N ALA A 27 12.70 8.37 -0.67
CA ALA A 27 12.12 7.92 0.59
C ALA A 27 13.17 7.18 1.44
N THR A 28 13.42 7.69 2.63
CA THR A 28 14.41 7.16 3.59
C THR A 28 13.81 6.11 4.54
N GLU A 29 12.49 6.07 4.69
CA GLU A 29 11.80 5.14 5.60
C GLU A 29 11.33 3.87 4.90
N ARG A 30 11.49 2.71 5.56
CA ARG A 30 10.98 1.41 5.08
C ARG A 30 9.44 1.36 5.13
N VAL A 31 8.86 0.84 4.05
CA VAL A 31 7.43 0.92 3.73
C VAL A 31 6.56 -0.09 4.51
N ASP A 32 7.13 -1.19 4.98
CA ASP A 32 6.40 -2.38 5.46
C ASP A 32 5.34 -2.12 6.53
N SER A 33 5.57 -1.19 7.46
CA SER A 33 4.64 -0.93 8.56
C SER A 33 3.70 0.26 8.30
N LYS A 34 4.18 1.29 7.58
CA LYS A 34 3.42 2.54 7.39
C LYS A 34 2.40 2.45 6.28
N VAL A 35 2.67 1.73 5.19
CA VAL A 35 1.71 1.64 4.07
C VAL A 35 0.44 0.91 4.43
N LYS A 36 0.53 -0.17 5.19
CA LYS A 36 -0.67 -0.87 5.67
C LYS A 36 -1.54 0.04 6.53
N ARG A 37 -0.93 0.91 7.34
CA ARG A 37 -1.61 1.89 8.19
C ARG A 37 -2.20 3.07 7.41
N LEU A 38 -1.45 3.62 6.44
CA LEU A 38 -1.92 4.65 5.51
C LEU A 38 -3.13 4.16 4.71
N LEU A 39 -3.00 2.99 4.09
CA LEU A 39 -4.09 2.39 3.31
C LEU A 39 -5.30 2.05 4.17
N LEU A 40 -5.11 1.53 5.39
CA LEU A 40 -6.23 1.27 6.30
C LEU A 40 -6.91 2.57 6.73
N ASN A 41 -6.17 3.61 7.11
CA ASN A 41 -6.75 4.87 7.55
C ASN A 41 -7.49 5.59 6.42
N ASP A 42 -6.91 5.67 5.23
CA ASP A 42 -7.54 6.37 4.10
C ASP A 42 -8.76 5.60 3.56
N LEU A 43 -8.76 4.27 3.62
CA LEU A 43 -9.91 3.45 3.19
C LEU A 43 -11.01 3.32 4.24
N MET A 44 -10.71 3.46 5.54
CA MET A 44 -11.71 3.37 6.62
C MET A 44 -12.41 4.69 6.90
N ASN A 45 -11.88 5.82 6.41
CA ASN A 45 -12.51 7.15 6.52
C ASN A 45 -13.40 7.50 5.31
N LEU A 46 -13.73 6.52 4.46
CA LEU A 46 -14.71 6.59 3.38
C LEU A 46 -16.01 5.89 3.81
#